data_AF-A0A0G0YP53-F1
#
_entry.id   AF-A0A0G0YP53-F1
#
_cell.length_a   1.000
_cell.length_b   1.000
_cell.length_c   1.000
_cell.angle_alpha   90.00
_cell.angle_beta   90.00
_cell.angle_gamma   90.00
#
_symmetry.space_group_name_H-M   'P 1'
#
loop_
_entity.id
_entity.type
_entity.pdbx_description
1 polymer ?
#
loop_
_entity_poly.entity_id
_entity_poly.type
_entity_poly.pdbx_seq_one_letter_code
_entity_poly.pdbx_strand_id
1 'polypeptide(L)'
;MAEILSDRKFKCVFCGGSGIQPRSLHSRCIACRGKGEVEFENPIKCPSCQGRGRTSPSSLFSCIHCRGVGVIEKSEKAGEVADIIGERLGEITKRLGWTRKEAEKKTKEIEKRMKPIKPFVKEIKKETQWIETLGNKIKKGWQSLWED
;
A
#
# COMPACT_ATOMS: atom_id res chain seq x y z
N MET A 1 -38.39 10.33 -17.38
CA MET A 1 -36.96 10.00 -17.55
C MET A 1 -36.43 9.60 -16.18
N ALA A 2 -36.31 8.30 -15.92
CA ALA A 2 -35.74 7.78 -14.69
C ALA A 2 -34.31 7.34 -15.00
N GLU A 3 -33.38 8.02 -14.36
CA GLU A 3 -31.94 7.97 -14.54
C GLU A 3 -31.40 6.58 -14.15
N ILE A 4 -30.95 5.81 -15.14
CA ILE A 4 -30.25 4.55 -14.93
C ILE A 4 -28.78 4.90 -14.70
N LEU A 5 -28.44 5.40 -13.51
CA LEU A 5 -27.07 5.39 -13.04
C LEU A 5 -26.97 4.27 -12.00
N SER A 6 -26.61 3.09 -12.49
CA SER A 6 -26.16 1.99 -11.63
C SER A 6 -24.79 2.37 -11.07
N ASP A 7 -24.81 3.26 -10.08
CA ASP A 7 -23.68 3.60 -9.23
C ASP A 7 -23.25 2.32 -8.50
N ARG A 8 -22.31 1.56 -9.09
CA ARG A 8 -21.70 0.44 -8.39
C ARG A 8 -20.76 1.00 -7.32
N LYS A 9 -21.32 1.28 -6.16
CA LYS A 9 -20.61 1.66 -4.94
C LYS A 9 -20.04 0.39 -4.33
N PHE A 10 -18.71 0.31 -4.25
CA PHE A 10 -18.03 -0.81 -3.62
C PHE A 10 -17.60 -0.44 -2.21
N LYS A 11 -17.76 -1.38 -1.28
CA LYS A 11 -17.23 -1.24 0.08
C LYS A 11 -15.73 -1.00 0.00
N CYS A 12 -15.25 0.06 0.64
CA CYS A 12 -13.83 0.37 0.64
C CYS A 12 -13.06 -0.77 1.32
N VAL A 13 -12.22 -1.46 0.54
CA VAL A 13 -11.45 -2.62 0.98
C VAL A 13 -10.43 -2.24 2.06
N PHE A 14 -9.90 -1.02 1.98
CA PHE A 14 -8.89 -0.52 2.92
C PHE A 14 -9.47 -0.32 4.33
N CYS A 15 -10.64 0.30 4.46
CA CYS A 15 -11.26 0.51 5.77
C CYS A 15 -12.31 -0.55 6.15
N GLY A 16 -12.55 -1.55 5.28
CA GLY A 16 -13.64 -2.50 5.47
C GLY A 16 -14.99 -1.81 5.64
N GLY A 17 -15.23 -0.71 4.92
CA GLY A 17 -16.47 0.08 4.99
C GLY A 17 -16.67 0.97 6.21
N SER A 18 -15.74 0.97 7.18
CA SER A 18 -15.88 1.80 8.39
C SER A 18 -15.70 3.30 8.15
N GLY A 19 -15.10 3.71 7.03
CA GLY A 19 -14.66 5.09 6.82
C GLY A 19 -13.46 5.49 7.69
N ILE A 20 -12.98 4.62 8.57
CA ILE A 20 -11.91 4.92 9.53
C ILE A 20 -10.61 4.26 9.07
N GLN A 21 -9.48 4.96 9.21
CA GLN A 21 -8.17 4.40 8.89
C GLN A 21 -7.84 3.24 9.85
N PRO A 22 -7.69 1.98 9.37
CA PRO A 22 -7.52 0.82 10.26
C PRO A 22 -6.17 0.78 10.97
N ARG A 23 -5.18 1.56 10.51
CA ARG A 23 -3.85 1.65 11.10
C ARG A 23 -3.44 3.11 11.22
N SER A 24 -3.71 3.72 12.37
CA SER A 24 -2.94 4.89 12.76
C SER A 24 -1.50 4.44 13.02
N LEU A 25 -0.56 5.01 12.27
CA LEU A 25 0.88 4.69 12.30
C LEU A 25 1.54 4.92 13.68
N HIS A 26 0.83 5.52 14.63
CA HIS A 26 1.27 5.74 16.00
C HIS A 26 0.38 5.01 17.00
N SER A 27 0.26 3.70 16.82
CA SER A 27 -0.55 2.82 17.65
C SER A 27 0.11 2.49 19.00
N ARG A 28 1.09 3.25 19.51
CA ARG A 28 1.68 2.97 20.83
C ARG A 28 1.05 3.90 21.85
N CYS A 29 0.55 3.33 22.93
CA CYS A 29 0.05 4.11 24.06
C CYS A 29 1.20 4.95 24.60
N ILE A 30 1.03 6.28 24.67
CA ILE A 30 2.08 7.20 25.11
C ILE A 30 2.44 6.92 26.58
N ALA A 31 1.45 6.58 27.41
CA ALA A 31 1.63 6.34 28.83
C ALA A 31 2.50 5.10 29.13
N CYS A 32 2.30 3.99 28.42
CA CYS A 32 3.10 2.76 28.62
C CYS A 32 4.10 2.47 27.49
N ARG A 33 4.25 3.38 26.53
CA ARG A 33 5.15 3.29 25.37
C ARG A 33 5.01 2.01 24.53
N GLY A 34 3.86 1.35 24.56
CA GLY A 34 3.67 0.08 23.86
C GLY A 34 3.55 -1.16 24.75
N LYS A 35 3.98 -1.07 26.02
CA LYS A 35 4.12 -2.24 26.90
C LYS A 35 2.80 -2.81 27.41
N GLY A 36 1.77 -1.98 27.54
CA GLY A 36 0.47 -2.38 28.13
C GLY A 36 0.45 -2.31 29.65
N GLU A 37 1.59 -2.12 30.29
CA GLU A 37 1.75 -2.02 31.75
C GLU A 37 2.61 -0.81 32.13
N VAL A 38 2.46 -0.36 33.37
CA VAL A 38 3.30 0.67 34.00
C VAL A 38 3.92 0.09 35.27
N GLU A 39 5.18 0.40 35.52
CA GLU A 39 5.99 -0.21 36.58
C GLU A 39 5.94 0.70 37.82
N PHE A 40 5.24 0.24 38.88
CA PHE A 40 5.20 0.93 40.17
C PHE A 40 5.10 -0.12 41.27
N GLU A 41 6.26 -0.51 41.84
CA GLU A 41 6.47 -1.63 42.78
C GLU A 41 6.08 -3.03 42.27
N ASN A 42 4.99 -3.16 41.53
CA ASN A 42 4.58 -4.32 40.74
C ASN A 42 4.01 -3.84 39.38
N PRO A 43 4.16 -4.61 38.29
CA PRO A 43 3.60 -4.22 37.00
C PRO A 43 2.07 -4.24 37.04
N ILE A 44 1.46 -3.06 36.90
CA ILE A 44 0.01 -2.90 36.81
C ILE A 44 -0.42 -2.61 35.38
N LYS A 45 -1.62 -3.06 35.01
CA LYS A 45 -2.21 -2.75 33.69
C LYS A 45 -2.25 -1.24 33.50
N CYS A 46 -1.75 -0.79 32.35
CA CYS A 46 -1.70 0.64 32.04
C CYS A 46 -3.13 1.22 32.03
N PRO A 47 -3.45 2.22 32.86
CA PRO A 47 -4.80 2.75 32.98
C PRO A 47 -5.28 3.43 31.69
N SER A 48 -4.38 4.08 30.94
CA SER A 48 -4.72 4.78 29.69
C SER A 48 -5.08 3.84 28.53
N CYS A 49 -4.53 2.62 28.48
CA CYS A 49 -4.82 1.67 27.40
C CYS A 49 -5.45 0.36 27.86
N GLN A 50 -5.70 0.21 29.17
CA GLN A 50 -6.27 -0.97 29.80
C GLN A 50 -5.53 -2.28 29.43
N GLY A 51 -4.21 -2.24 29.33
CA GLY A 51 -3.42 -3.42 28.95
C GLY A 51 -3.16 -3.60 27.46
N ARG A 52 -3.79 -2.82 26.57
CA ARG A 52 -3.67 -3.02 25.10
C ARG A 52 -2.29 -2.64 24.54
N GLY A 53 -1.51 -1.84 25.26
CA GLY A 53 -0.23 -1.28 24.78
C GLY A 53 -0.39 -0.25 23.66
N ARG A 54 -1.61 0.00 23.21
CA ARG A 54 -1.92 0.86 22.07
C ARG A 54 -2.96 1.89 22.47
N THR A 55 -2.77 3.14 22.03
CA THR A 55 -3.87 4.09 22.03
C THR A 55 -4.97 3.49 21.17
N SER A 56 -6.20 3.43 21.68
CA SER A 56 -7.35 3.03 20.87
C SER A 56 -7.26 3.77 19.54
N PRO A 57 -7.48 3.12 18.38
CA PRO A 57 -7.43 3.82 17.10
C PRO A 57 -8.35 5.01 17.27
N SER A 58 -7.78 6.22 17.24
CA SER A 58 -8.59 7.40 17.29
C SER A 58 -9.47 7.30 16.05
N SER A 59 -10.77 7.12 16.28
CA SER A 59 -11.83 7.21 15.27
C SER A 59 -11.78 8.53 14.50
N LEU A 60 -10.90 9.45 14.90
CA LEU A 60 -10.64 10.77 14.34
C LEU A 60 -10.00 10.75 12.95
N PHE A 61 -9.31 9.68 12.54
CA PHE A 61 -8.67 9.66 11.22
C PHE A 61 -9.54 8.96 10.19
N SER A 62 -10.14 9.77 9.31
CA SER A 62 -10.83 9.29 8.11
C SER A 62 -9.88 8.46 7.24
N CYS A 63 -10.38 7.36 6.69
CA CYS A 63 -9.63 6.55 5.74
C CYS A 63 -9.28 7.39 4.50
N ILE A 64 -7.99 7.49 4.17
CA ILE A 64 -7.50 8.31 3.05
C ILE A 64 -7.99 7.81 1.68
N HIS A 65 -8.32 6.51 1.57
CA HIS A 65 -8.71 5.90 0.30
C HIS A 65 -10.18 6.16 -0.07
N CYS A 66 -11.07 6.25 0.93
CA CYS A 66 -12.48 6.58 0.74
C CYS A 66 -12.87 7.92 1.34
N ARG A 67 -11.90 8.69 1.85
CA ARG A 67 -12.08 10.01 2.49
C ARG A 67 -13.12 10.03 3.60
N GLY A 68 -13.23 8.94 4.37
CA GLY A 68 -14.22 8.83 5.45
C GLY A 68 -15.57 8.24 5.05
N VAL A 69 -15.86 8.09 3.75
CA VAL A 69 -17.19 7.67 3.27
C VAL A 69 -17.43 6.17 3.46
N GLY A 70 -16.38 5.35 3.46
CA GLY A 70 -16.50 3.89 3.60
C GLY A 70 -16.84 3.16 2.29
N VAL A 71 -17.19 3.88 1.22
CA VAL A 71 -17.41 3.32 -0.12
C VAL A 71 -16.56 4.03 -1.17
N ILE A 72 -16.26 3.34 -2.26
CA ILE A 72 -15.56 3.87 -3.44
C ILE A 72 -16.46 3.67 -4.65
N GLU A 73 -16.67 4.74 -5.40
CA GLU A 73 -17.35 4.73 -6.69
C GLU A 73 -16.34 4.43 -7.80
N LYS A 74 -16.70 3.54 -8.72
CA LYS A 74 -15.89 3.30 -9.91
C LYS A 74 -16.09 4.51 -10.82
N SER A 75 -15.03 5.27 -11.13
CA SER A 75 -15.19 6.34 -12.11
C SER A 75 -15.45 5.73 -13.48
N GLU A 76 -16.49 6.21 -14.16
CA GLU A 76 -16.90 5.72 -15.48
C GLU A 76 -15.74 5.75 -16.48
N LYS A 77 -14.95 6.84 -16.45
CA LYS A 77 -13.76 7.03 -17.28
C LYS A 77 -12.65 6.00 -17.01
N ALA A 78 -12.42 5.60 -15.77
CA ALA A 78 -11.43 4.56 -15.46
C ALA A 78 -11.94 3.16 -15.78
N GLY A 79 -13.26 2.95 -15.70
CA GLY A 79 -13.90 1.72 -16.17
C GLY A 79 -13.72 1.53 -17.67
N GLU A 80 -14.07 2.55 -18.46
CA GLU A 80 -13.96 2.53 -19.92
C GLU A 80 -12.52 2.26 -20.39
N VAL A 81 -11.52 2.91 -19.79
CA VAL A 81 -10.11 2.67 -20.10
C VAL A 81 -9.67 1.25 -19.74
N ALA A 82 -10.12 0.71 -18.60
CA ALA A 82 -9.79 -0.65 -18.19
C ALA A 82 -10.43 -1.71 -19.10
N ASP A 83 -11.65 -1.46 -19.57
CA ASP A 83 -12.38 -2.35 -20.47
C ASP A 83 -11.71 -2.37 -21.86
N ILE A 84 -11.32 -1.20 -22.40
CA ILE A 84 -10.54 -1.09 -23.65
C ILE A 84 -9.20 -1.83 -23.55
N ILE A 85 -8.48 -1.67 -22.43
CA ILE A 85 -7.22 -2.39 -22.21
C ILE A 85 -7.47 -3.90 -22.12
N GLY A 86 -8.53 -4.32 -21.44
CA GLY A 86 -8.92 -5.72 -21.29
C GLY A 86 -9.23 -6.39 -22.62
N GLU A 87 -10.02 -5.75 -23.48
CA GLU A 87 -10.34 -6.23 -24.83
C GLU A 87 -9.09 -6.36 -25.69
N ARG A 88 -8.25 -5.32 -25.71
CA ARG A 88 -7.03 -5.29 -26.53
C ARG A 88 -6.01 -6.35 -26.07
N LEU A 89 -5.88 -6.56 -24.77
CA LEU A 89 -5.06 -7.65 -24.21
C LEU A 89 -5.66 -9.03 -24.52
N GLY A 90 -6.99 -9.15 -24.54
CA GLY A 90 -7.72 -10.35 -24.95
C GLY A 90 -7.48 -10.71 -26.41
N GLU A 91 -7.46 -9.73 -27.31
CA GLU A 91 -7.12 -9.93 -28.73
C GLU A 91 -5.66 -10.33 -28.93
N ILE A 92 -4.74 -9.65 -28.23
CA ILE A 92 -3.31 -9.97 -28.28
C ILE A 92 -3.07 -11.40 -27.79
N THR A 93 -3.68 -11.81 -26.69
CA THR A 93 -3.54 -13.18 -26.16
C THR A 93 -4.13 -14.23 -27.10
N LYS A 94 -5.26 -13.96 -27.76
CA LYS A 94 -5.82 -14.83 -28.82
C LYS A 94 -4.90 -14.91 -30.04
N ARG A 95 -4.39 -13.79 -30.54
CA ARG A 95 -3.47 -13.74 -31.71
C ARG A 95 -2.13 -14.42 -31.44
N LEU A 96 -1.61 -14.29 -30.23
CA LEU A 96 -0.38 -14.97 -29.82
C LEU A 96 -0.61 -16.46 -29.53
N GLY A 97 -1.86 -16.93 -29.53
CA GLY A 97 -2.22 -18.32 -29.26
C GLY A 97 -1.83 -18.79 -27.85
N TRP A 98 -1.64 -17.86 -26.89
CA TRP A 98 -1.20 -18.22 -25.56
C TRP A 98 -2.36 -18.74 -24.73
N THR A 99 -2.40 -20.04 -24.52
CA THR A 99 -3.22 -20.63 -23.46
C THR A 99 -2.63 -20.28 -22.09
N ARG A 100 -3.48 -20.22 -21.05
CA ARG A 100 -3.04 -19.98 -19.65
C ARG A 100 -1.88 -20.89 -19.24
N LYS A 101 -1.88 -22.14 -19.72
CA LYS A 101 -0.83 -23.13 -19.47
C LYS A 101 0.50 -22.78 -20.14
N GLU A 102 0.49 -22.18 -21.32
CA GLU A 102 1.70 -21.75 -22.04
C GLU A 102 2.29 -20.47 -21.45
N ALA A 103 1.45 -19.53 -21.00
CA ALA A 103 1.88 -18.35 -20.26
C ALA A 103 2.56 -18.73 -18.93
N GLU A 104 1.97 -19.69 -18.19
CA GLU A 104 2.57 -20.25 -16.97
C GLU A 104 3.89 -21.01 -17.25
N LYS A 105 3.97 -21.72 -18.38
CA LYS A 105 5.20 -22.41 -18.81
C LYS A 105 6.31 -21.41 -19.15
N LYS A 106 6.00 -20.35 -19.91
CA LYS A 106 6.96 -19.31 -20.28
C LYS A 106 7.42 -18.49 -19.08
N THR A 107 6.53 -18.15 -18.15
CA THR A 107 6.92 -17.47 -16.89
C THR A 107 7.82 -18.34 -16.03
N LYS A 108 7.55 -19.64 -15.90
CA LYS A 108 8.45 -20.60 -15.23
C LYS A 108 9.80 -20.74 -15.93
N GLU A 109 9.82 -20.69 -17.26
CA GLU A 109 11.06 -20.72 -18.05
C GLU A 109 11.90 -19.45 -17.86
N ILE A 110 11.26 -18.28 -17.94
CA ILE A 110 11.91 -16.99 -17.67
C ILE A 110 12.45 -16.95 -16.24
N GLU A 111 11.67 -17.41 -15.26
CA GLU A 111 12.13 -17.47 -13.87
C GLU A 111 13.36 -18.38 -13.72
N LYS A 112 13.37 -19.54 -14.36
CA LYS A 112 14.55 -20.44 -14.36
C LYS A 112 15.77 -19.76 -14.98
N ARG A 113 15.62 -19.04 -16.10
CA ARG A 113 16.70 -18.29 -16.74
C ARG A 113 17.19 -17.11 -15.88
N MET A 114 16.30 -16.50 -15.10
CA MET A 114 16.64 -15.39 -14.20
C MET A 114 17.21 -15.85 -12.85
N LYS A 115 17.07 -17.12 -12.43
CA LYS A 115 17.66 -17.65 -11.19
C LYS A 115 19.15 -17.32 -10.99
N PRO A 116 20.04 -17.51 -11.98
CA PRO A 116 21.46 -17.18 -11.82
C PRO A 116 21.73 -15.67 -11.72
N ILE A 117 20.83 -14.83 -12.25
CA ILE A 117 20.99 -13.37 -12.30
C ILE A 117 20.37 -12.69 -11.06
N LYS A 118 19.41 -13.35 -10.38
CA LYS A 118 18.77 -12.87 -9.13
C LYS A 118 19.76 -12.36 -8.05
N PRO A 119 20.90 -13.03 -7.75
CA PRO A 119 21.86 -12.49 -6.76
C PRO A 119 22.52 -11.19 -7.22
N PHE A 120 22.95 -11.10 -8.49
CA PHE A 120 23.52 -9.87 -9.05
C PHE A 120 22.54 -8.70 -9.04
N VAL A 121 21.26 -8.95 -9.37
CA VAL A 121 20.21 -7.92 -9.28
C VAL A 121 20.02 -7.42 -7.85
N LYS A 122 20.18 -8.29 -6.84
CA LYS A 122 20.13 -7.87 -5.43
C LYS A 122 21.36 -7.06 -5.03
N GLU A 123 22.55 -7.42 -5.52
CA GLU A 123 23.80 -6.67 -5.32
C GLU A 123 23.67 -5.24 -5.87
N ILE A 124 23.31 -5.11 -7.15
CA ILE A 124 23.11 -3.82 -7.84
C ILE A 124 22.06 -2.97 -7.13
N LYS A 125 21.00 -3.59 -6.59
CA LYS A 125 19.95 -2.88 -5.84
C LYS A 125 20.43 -2.30 -4.52
N LYS A 126 21.40 -2.95 -3.85
CA LYS A 126 22.03 -2.42 -2.63
C LYS A 126 22.97 -1.25 -2.96
N GLU A 127 23.72 -1.35 -4.05
CA GLU A 127 24.64 -0.28 -4.49
C GLU A 127 23.88 0.98 -4.94
N THR A 128 22.79 0.81 -5.69
CA THR A 128 21.91 1.92 -6.11
C THR A 128 21.23 2.61 -4.92
N GLN A 129 20.87 1.88 -3.86
CA GLN A 129 20.33 2.47 -2.63
C GLN A 129 21.32 3.45 -1.96
N TRP A 130 22.61 3.16 -1.98
CA TRP A 130 23.63 4.05 -1.42
C TRP A 130 23.82 5.31 -2.29
N ILE A 131 23.81 5.14 -3.62
CA ILE A 131 23.90 6.26 -4.59
C ILE A 131 22.69 7.20 -4.44
N GLU A 132 21.47 6.68 -4.28
CA GLU A 132 20.28 7.49 -4.03
C GLU A 132 20.37 8.27 -2.71
N THR A 133 20.91 7.64 -1.67
CA THR A 133 21.09 8.28 -0.36
C THR A 133 22.12 9.42 -0.42
N LEU A 134 23.21 9.22 -1.17
CA LEU A 134 24.22 10.25 -1.45
C LEU A 134 23.67 11.39 -2.31
N GLY A 135 22.95 11.08 -3.39
CA GLY A 135 22.30 12.08 -4.23
C GLY A 135 21.33 12.96 -3.45
N ASN A 136 20.55 12.36 -2.54
CA ASN A 136 19.66 13.11 -1.66
C ASN A 136 20.42 13.99 -0.64
N LYS A 137 21.59 13.54 -0.16
CA LYS A 137 22.42 14.31 0.78
C LYS A 137 23.12 15.49 0.09
N ILE A 138 23.62 15.29 -1.12
CA ILE A 138 24.19 16.34 -1.97
C ILE A 138 23.09 17.34 -2.33
N LYS A 139 21.91 16.89 -2.77
CA LYS A 139 20.78 17.76 -3.10
C LYS A 139 20.33 18.65 -1.92
N LYS A 140 20.29 18.10 -0.70
CA LYS A 140 20.00 18.88 0.52
C LYS A 140 21.07 19.90 0.85
N GLY A 141 22.36 19.54 0.69
CA GLY A 141 23.48 20.48 0.90
C GLY A 141 23.51 21.63 -0.10
N TRP A 142 23.10 21.38 -1.35
CA TRP A 142 22.97 22.42 -2.37
C TRP A 142 21.75 23.33 -2.13
N GLN A 143 20.63 22.80 -1.62
CA GLN A 143 19.47 23.63 -1.23
C GLN A 143 19.79 24.58 -0.08
N SER A 144 20.57 24.15 0.92
CA SER A 144 21.00 25.00 2.03
C SER A 144 22.06 26.06 1.66
N LEU A 145 22.62 26.01 0.45
CA LEU A 145 23.67 26.92 -0.03
C LEU A 145 23.12 28.03 -0.95
N TRP A 146 21.83 27.99 -1.28
CA TRP A 146 21.14 28.91 -2.19
C TRP A 146 19.94 29.64 -1.52
N GLU A 147 19.74 29.46 -0.21
CA GLU A 147 18.72 30.16 0.60
C GLU A 147 19.33 31.20 1.58
N ASP A 148 20.62 31.53 1.43
CA ASP A 148 21.31 32.69 2.04
C ASP A 148 21.80 33.64 0.93
#